data_AF-A0A7W0RME4-F1
#
_entry.id   AF-A0A7W0RME4-F1
#
_cell.length_a   1.000
_cell.length_b   1.000
_cell.length_c   1.000
_cell.angle_alpha   90.00
_cell.angle_beta   90.00
_cell.angle_gamma   90.00
#
_symmetry.space_group_name_H-M   'P 1'
#
loop_
_entity.id
_entity.type
_entity.pdbx_description
1 polymer ?
#
loop_
_entity_poly.entity_id
_entity_poly.type
_entity_poly.pdbx_seq_one_letter_code
_entity_poly.pdbx_strand_id
1 'polypeptide(L)'
;MGKTKRSKVIHTDDTTVPLLDPLAGRAHTRRYWWEAKTTDAARAHQALAFITRLYQLEDEAKTLSPADRCALRQEQAVPILAEFAAWLTSIGSQVLPKSPVGEALRDTQNQWQALQRYATDGDLSIDNNLSERT
;
A
#
# COMPACT_ATOMS: atom_id res chain seq x y z
N MET A 1 -21.38 40.59 10.55
CA MET A 1 -20.95 39.86 11.75
C MET A 1 -20.75 38.38 11.41
N GLY A 2 -19.56 37.99 10.96
CA GLY A 2 -19.26 36.59 10.62
C GLY A 2 -18.82 35.83 11.87
N LYS A 3 -19.56 34.79 12.27
CA LYS A 3 -19.20 33.92 13.40
C LYS A 3 -18.07 32.98 12.97
N THR A 4 -16.87 33.18 13.52
CA THR A 4 -15.74 32.27 13.41
C THR A 4 -16.09 30.94 14.09
N LYS A 5 -16.29 29.87 13.31
CA LYS A 5 -16.24 28.50 13.85
C LYS A 5 -14.77 28.11 13.99
N ARG A 6 -14.26 28.12 15.23
CA ARG A 6 -12.99 27.44 15.56
C ARG A 6 -13.21 25.95 15.39
N SER A 7 -12.63 25.36 14.35
CA SER A 7 -12.57 23.92 14.19
C SER A 7 -11.62 23.34 15.22
N LYS A 8 -12.09 22.30 15.92
CA LYS A 8 -11.41 21.57 16.98
C LYS A 8 -10.17 20.90 16.38
N VAL A 9 -8.98 21.26 16.87
CA VAL A 9 -7.72 20.64 16.49
C VAL A 9 -7.68 19.25 17.10
N ILE A 10 -7.52 18.21 16.28
CA ILE A 10 -7.13 16.87 16.74
C ILE A 10 -5.63 16.80 16.50
N HIS A 11 -4.85 16.68 17.56
CA HIS A 11 -3.41 16.54 17.48
C HIS A 11 -3.09 15.05 17.36
N THR A 12 -2.65 14.64 16.17
CA THR A 12 -2.05 13.33 15.92
C THR A 12 -0.80 13.57 15.10
N ASP A 13 0.32 13.63 15.81
CA ASP A 13 1.73 13.60 15.38
C ASP A 13 2.17 14.45 14.16
N ASP A 14 3.29 15.14 14.36
CA ASP A 14 3.70 16.38 13.68
C ASP A 14 4.31 16.15 12.28
N THR A 15 3.51 15.72 11.31
CA THR A 15 3.92 15.73 9.89
C THR A 15 2.93 16.52 9.05
N THR A 16 3.15 17.83 8.96
CA THR A 16 2.45 18.67 7.97
C THR A 16 3.03 18.38 6.58
N VAL A 17 2.38 17.51 5.81
CA VAL A 17 2.76 17.19 4.43
C VAL A 17 1.84 17.96 3.46
N PRO A 18 2.37 18.66 2.44
CA PRO A 18 1.53 19.40 1.49
C PRO A 18 0.59 18.47 0.72
N LEU A 19 -0.65 18.93 0.56
CA LEU A 19 -1.72 18.31 -0.21
C LEU A 19 -1.38 18.32 -1.71
N LEU A 20 -0.64 17.34 -2.20
CA LEU A 20 -0.36 17.15 -3.62
C LEU A 20 -0.48 15.66 -3.97
N ASP A 21 -1.71 15.20 -4.22
CA ASP A 21 -2.13 14.37 -5.37
C ASP A 21 -3.57 13.84 -5.11
N PRO A 22 -4.54 14.02 -6.03
CA PRO A 22 -5.92 13.51 -5.84
C PRO A 22 -6.04 11.98 -5.75
N LEU A 23 -4.95 11.22 -5.97
CA LEU A 23 -4.89 9.76 -5.80
C LEU A 23 -4.26 9.34 -4.46
N ALA A 24 -3.92 10.28 -3.56
CA ALA A 24 -3.38 10.00 -2.22
C ALA A 24 -4.40 9.38 -1.23
N GLY A 25 -5.59 9.02 -1.72
CA GLY A 25 -6.58 8.27 -0.96
C GLY A 25 -6.44 6.76 -1.16
N ARG A 26 -6.11 6.08 -0.06
CA ARG A 26 -6.38 4.65 0.27
C ARG A 26 -5.30 3.64 -0.12
N ALA A 27 -4.27 3.61 0.73
CA ALA A 27 -3.38 2.49 1.05
C ALA A 27 -2.21 3.06 1.89
N HIS A 28 -2.18 2.83 3.21
CA HIS A 28 -1.09 3.34 4.07
C HIS A 28 0.30 2.99 3.50
N THR A 29 0.46 1.76 3.00
CA THR A 29 1.69 1.28 2.36
C THR A 29 2.08 2.05 1.09
N ARG A 30 1.12 2.35 0.20
CA ARG A 30 1.40 3.11 -1.04
C ARG A 30 1.91 4.52 -0.72
N ARG A 31 1.37 5.13 0.34
CA ARG A 31 1.79 6.46 0.79
C ARG A 31 3.25 6.47 1.26
N TYR A 32 3.66 5.52 2.10
CA TYR A 32 5.05 5.44 2.54
C TYR A 32 6.02 5.28 1.36
N TRP A 33 5.69 4.42 0.38
CA TRP A 33 6.51 4.27 -0.83
C TRP A 33 6.53 5.53 -1.71
N TRP A 34 5.44 6.30 -1.76
CA TRP A 34 5.42 7.58 -2.45
C TRP A 34 6.34 8.61 -1.80
N GLU A 35 6.29 8.73 -0.47
CA GLU A 35 7.15 9.65 0.29
C GLU A 35 8.63 9.27 0.16
N ALA A 36 8.93 7.96 0.16
CA ALA A 36 10.28 7.44 -0.05
C ALA A 36 10.93 7.84 -1.38
N LYS A 37 10.17 8.30 -2.39
CA LYS A 37 10.71 8.81 -3.65
C LYS A 37 11.68 9.98 -3.45
N THR A 38 11.47 10.76 -2.39
CA THR A 38 12.31 11.92 -2.07
C THR A 38 13.72 11.53 -1.61
N THR A 39 13.88 10.32 -1.08
CA THR A 39 15.15 9.82 -0.53
C THR A 39 15.76 8.67 -1.32
N ASP A 40 14.94 7.88 -2.02
CA ASP A 40 15.35 6.73 -2.83
C ASP A 40 14.30 6.45 -3.90
N ALA A 41 14.33 7.25 -4.97
CA ALA A 41 13.38 7.14 -6.07
C ALA A 41 13.39 5.77 -6.75
N ALA A 42 14.57 5.14 -6.84
CA ALA A 42 14.73 3.86 -7.53
C ALA A 42 13.94 2.75 -6.83
N ARG A 43 14.14 2.56 -5.51
CA ARG A 43 13.40 1.55 -4.74
C ARG A 43 11.93 1.91 -4.61
N ALA A 44 11.63 3.19 -4.41
CA ALA A 44 10.25 3.66 -4.33
C ALA A 44 9.44 3.37 -5.59
N HIS A 45 9.98 3.67 -6.78
CA HIS A 45 9.31 3.37 -8.04
C HIS A 45 9.10 1.87 -8.25
N GLN A 46 10.09 1.04 -7.87
CA GLN A 46 9.96 -0.41 -7.99
C GLN A 46 8.80 -0.94 -7.13
N ALA A 47 8.69 -0.52 -5.87
CA ALA A 47 7.58 -0.89 -4.99
C ALA A 47 6.23 -0.42 -5.54
N LEU A 48 6.15 0.84 -6.00
CA LEU A 48 4.95 1.40 -6.59
C LEU A 48 4.53 0.66 -7.87
N ALA A 49 5.47 0.12 -8.64
CA ALA A 49 5.18 -0.70 -9.81
C ALA A 49 4.51 -2.04 -9.43
N PHE A 50 4.99 -2.71 -8.38
CA PHE A 50 4.30 -3.91 -7.85
C PHE A 50 2.87 -3.59 -7.40
N ILE A 51 2.72 -2.52 -6.60
CA ILE A 51 1.41 -2.09 -6.10
C ILE A 51 0.48 -1.76 -7.27
N THR A 52 0.96 -1.03 -8.28
CA THR A 52 0.17 -0.68 -9.47
C THR A 52 -0.31 -1.91 -10.23
N ARG A 53 0.57 -2.91 -10.44
CA ARG A 53 0.17 -4.17 -11.09
C ARG A 53 -0.95 -4.88 -10.34
N LEU A 54 -0.88 -4.94 -9.00
CA LEU A 54 -1.94 -5.54 -8.19
C LEU A 54 -3.28 -4.78 -8.32
N TYR A 55 -3.26 -3.44 -8.26
CA TYR A 55 -4.48 -2.65 -8.43
C TYR A 55 -5.07 -2.72 -9.84
N GLN A 56 -4.25 -2.93 -10.88
CA GLN A 56 -4.73 -3.18 -12.24
C GLN A 56 -5.51 -4.49 -12.33
N LEU A 57 -4.99 -5.56 -11.74
CA LEU A 57 -5.73 -6.83 -11.64
C LEU A 57 -7.05 -6.67 -10.89
N GLU A 58 -7.06 -5.90 -9.82
CA GLU A 58 -8.29 -5.65 -9.06
C GLU A 58 -9.31 -4.82 -9.85
N ASP A 59 -8.87 -3.93 -10.76
CA ASP A 59 -9.75 -3.23 -11.69
C ASP A 59 -10.42 -4.20 -12.68
N GLU A 60 -9.65 -5.13 -13.24
CA GLU A 60 -10.15 -6.21 -14.10
C GLU A 60 -11.11 -7.15 -13.36
N ALA A 61 -10.86 -7.39 -12.08
CA ALA A 61 -11.64 -8.31 -11.26
C ALA A 61 -12.94 -7.72 -10.67
N LYS A 62 -13.22 -6.43 -10.91
CA LYS A 62 -14.37 -5.71 -10.29
C LYS A 62 -15.71 -6.37 -10.55
N THR A 63 -15.93 -6.88 -11.76
CA THR A 63 -17.20 -7.47 -12.19
C THR A 63 -17.24 -8.98 -12.04
N LEU A 64 -16.14 -9.60 -11.59
CA LEU A 64 -16.04 -11.05 -11.42
C LEU A 64 -16.79 -11.51 -10.17
N SER A 65 -17.26 -12.76 -10.21
CA SER A 65 -17.74 -13.45 -9.02
C SER A 65 -16.57 -13.64 -8.02
N PRO A 66 -16.85 -13.85 -6.72
CA PRO A 66 -15.78 -14.15 -5.75
C PRO A 66 -14.92 -15.35 -6.16
N ALA A 67 -15.52 -16.40 -6.73
CA ALA A 67 -14.78 -17.57 -7.21
C ALA A 67 -13.83 -17.23 -8.37
N ASP A 68 -14.32 -16.50 -9.38
CA ASP A 68 -13.51 -16.11 -10.54
C ASP A 68 -12.43 -15.09 -10.15
N ARG A 69 -12.74 -14.19 -9.22
CA ARG A 69 -11.76 -13.26 -8.64
C ARG A 69 -10.64 -14.01 -7.92
N CYS A 70 -10.98 -15.02 -7.14
CA CYS A 70 -9.98 -15.87 -6.47
C CYS A 70 -9.11 -16.60 -7.50
N ALA A 71 -9.71 -17.20 -8.53
CA ALA A 71 -8.96 -17.87 -9.60
C ALA A 71 -7.98 -16.92 -10.31
N LEU A 72 -8.44 -15.72 -10.69
CA LEU A 72 -7.58 -14.70 -11.31
C LEU A 72 -6.44 -14.26 -10.39
N ARG A 73 -6.72 -14.08 -9.09
CA ARG A 73 -5.67 -13.74 -8.11
C ARG A 73 -4.65 -14.85 -7.94
N GLN A 74 -5.08 -16.12 -7.91
CA GLN A 74 -4.15 -17.26 -7.84
C GLN A 74 -3.25 -17.34 -9.06
N GLU A 75 -3.78 -17.06 -10.25
CA GLU A 75 -3.01 -17.11 -11.49
C GLU A 75 -2.07 -15.90 -11.64
N GLN A 76 -2.52 -14.70 -11.27
CA GLN A 76 -1.82 -13.46 -11.62
C GLN A 76 -1.30 -12.68 -10.41
N ALA A 77 -2.10 -12.52 -9.35
CA ALA A 77 -1.70 -11.72 -8.19
C ALA A 77 -0.67 -12.45 -7.29
N VAL A 78 -0.81 -13.77 -7.11
CA VAL A 78 0.11 -14.58 -6.29
C VAL A 78 1.55 -14.54 -6.81
N PRO A 79 1.83 -14.73 -8.12
CA PRO A 79 3.17 -14.55 -8.67
C PRO A 79 3.75 -13.14 -8.44
N ILE A 80 2.93 -12.09 -8.62
CA ILE A 80 3.35 -10.69 -8.38
C ILE A 80 3.72 -10.48 -6.90
N LEU A 81 2.91 -11.02 -5.98
CA LEU A 81 3.22 -10.97 -4.55
C LEU A 81 4.51 -11.75 -4.22
N ALA A 82 4.74 -12.91 -4.84
CA ALA A 82 5.96 -13.66 -4.64
C ALA A 82 7.21 -12.89 -5.11
N GLU A 83 7.17 -12.29 -6.30
CA GLU A 83 8.22 -11.40 -6.80
C GLU A 83 8.43 -10.21 -5.86
N PHE A 84 7.34 -9.61 -5.37
CA PHE A 84 7.42 -8.46 -4.48
C PHE A 84 8.05 -8.83 -3.13
N ALA A 85 7.69 -9.98 -2.55
CA ALA A 85 8.32 -10.49 -1.31
C ALA A 85 9.81 -10.75 -1.48
N ALA A 86 10.19 -11.38 -2.59
CA ALA A 86 11.60 -11.65 -2.89
C ALA A 86 12.39 -10.34 -3.01
N TRP A 87 11.80 -9.35 -3.70
CA TRP A 87 12.41 -8.03 -3.82
C TRP A 87 12.52 -7.31 -2.48
N LEU A 88 11.46 -7.26 -1.67
CA LEU A 88 11.47 -6.67 -0.32
C LEU A 88 12.55 -7.31 0.57
N THR A 89 12.69 -8.64 0.49
CA THR A 89 13.73 -9.38 1.21
C THR A 89 15.13 -8.97 0.75
N SER A 90 15.35 -8.82 -0.56
CA SER A 90 16.64 -8.45 -1.12
C SER A 90 17.14 -7.06 -0.69
N ILE A 91 16.22 -6.11 -0.50
CA ILE A 91 16.55 -4.74 -0.10
C ILE A 91 16.59 -4.56 1.43
N GLY A 92 16.03 -5.49 2.21
CA GLY A 92 15.86 -5.35 3.66
C GLY A 92 17.16 -5.14 4.44
N SER A 93 18.26 -5.76 4.00
CA SER A 93 19.59 -5.57 4.62
C SER A 93 20.31 -4.29 4.18
N GLN A 94 19.78 -3.60 3.17
CA GLN A 94 20.41 -2.44 2.53
C GLN A 94 19.80 -1.10 2.98
N VAL A 95 18.75 -1.14 3.80
CA VAL A 95 17.96 0.05 4.19
C VAL A 95 18.05 0.29 5.69
N LEU A 96 18.21 1.55 6.07
CA LEU A 96 18.19 1.93 7.49
C LEU A 96 16.75 1.84 8.01
N PRO A 97 16.48 1.21 9.16
CA PRO A 97 15.12 0.99 9.65
C PRO A 97 14.28 2.27 9.83
N LYS A 98 14.91 3.40 10.17
CA LYS A 98 14.25 4.70 10.37
C LYS A 98 14.31 5.62 9.14
N SER A 99 14.76 5.12 8.00
CA SER A 99 14.66 5.87 6.74
C SER A 99 13.25 5.75 6.16
N PRO A 100 12.79 6.68 5.30
CA PRO A 100 11.48 6.56 4.65
C PRO A 100 11.27 5.22 3.92
N VAL A 101 12.32 4.68 3.28
CA VAL A 101 12.28 3.34 2.68
C VAL A 101 12.16 2.23 3.73
N GLY A 102 12.88 2.36 4.85
CA GLY A 102 12.79 1.42 5.97
C GLY A 102 11.41 1.36 6.59
N GLU A 103 10.75 2.51 6.75
CA GLU A 103 9.36 2.61 7.21
C GLU A 103 8.38 2.02 6.20
N ALA A 104 8.54 2.34 4.90
CA ALA A 104 7.72 1.76 3.84
C ALA A 104 7.84 0.24 3.76
N LEU A 105 9.07 -0.29 3.88
CA LEU A 105 9.34 -1.72 3.92
C LEU A 105 8.70 -2.37 5.14
N ARG A 106 8.85 -1.77 6.33
CA ARG A 106 8.25 -2.27 7.57
C ARG A 106 6.73 -2.31 7.46
N ASP A 107 6.12 -1.25 6.97
CA ASP A 107 4.68 -1.17 6.78
C ASP A 107 4.18 -2.26 5.81
N THR A 108 4.85 -2.40 4.67
CA THR A 108 4.53 -3.45 3.68
C THR A 108 4.61 -4.85 4.28
N GLN A 109 5.66 -5.13 5.07
CA GLN A 109 5.82 -6.41 5.75
C GLN A 109 4.74 -6.67 6.80
N ASN A 110 4.30 -5.64 7.52
CA ASN A 110 3.22 -5.75 8.50
C ASN A 110 1.89 -6.12 7.84
N GLN A 111 1.66 -5.67 6.60
CA GLN A 111 0.45 -6.00 5.84
C GLN A 111 0.57 -7.29 5.04
N TRP A 112 1.72 -7.98 5.08
CA TRP A 112 1.98 -9.12 4.21
C TRP A 112 1.01 -10.29 4.42
N GLN A 113 0.71 -10.63 5.67
CA GLN A 113 -0.25 -11.70 5.98
C GLN A 113 -1.65 -11.37 5.46
N ALA A 114 -2.02 -10.10 5.50
CA ALA A 114 -3.26 -9.63 4.93
C ALA A 114 -3.22 -9.80 3.39
N LEU A 115 -2.14 -9.33 2.74
CA LEU A 115 -1.91 -9.50 1.29
C LEU A 115 -1.97 -10.96 0.83
N GLN A 116 -1.53 -11.91 1.65
CA GLN A 116 -1.68 -13.33 1.33
C GLN A 116 -3.13 -13.80 1.44
N ARG A 117 -3.88 -13.33 2.44
CA ARG A 117 -5.29 -13.69 2.65
C ARG A 117 -6.20 -13.20 1.52
N TYR A 118 -6.09 -11.94 1.09
CA TYR A 118 -6.94 -11.46 -0.02
C TYR A 118 -6.67 -12.21 -1.33
N ALA A 119 -5.43 -12.63 -1.55
CA ALA A 119 -5.07 -13.35 -2.77
C ALA A 119 -5.78 -14.71 -2.86
N THR A 120 -6.15 -15.30 -1.72
CA THR A 120 -6.85 -16.60 -1.63
C THR A 120 -8.35 -16.50 -1.35
N ASP A 121 -8.87 -15.31 -1.08
CA ASP A 121 -10.27 -15.09 -0.72
C ASP A 121 -10.89 -14.01 -1.61
N GLY A 122 -11.78 -14.42 -2.50
CA GLY A 122 -12.43 -13.55 -3.48
C GLY A 122 -13.35 -12.50 -2.88
N ASP A 123 -13.83 -12.67 -1.64
CA ASP A 123 -14.71 -11.70 -0.98
C ASP A 123 -13.92 -10.56 -0.32
N LEU A 124 -12.62 -10.74 -0.11
CA LEU A 124 -11.75 -9.70 0.45
C LEU A 124 -11.32 -8.68 -0.61
N SER A 125 -11.37 -7.40 -0.22
CA SER A 125 -10.77 -6.30 -0.98
C SER A 125 -9.28 -6.15 -0.65
N ILE A 126 -8.46 -5.79 -1.65
CA ILE A 126 -7.05 -5.45 -1.46
C ILE A 126 -6.85 -4.31 -0.45
N ASP A 127 -7.82 -3.40 -0.32
CA ASP A 127 -7.75 -2.28 0.63
C ASP A 127 -8.09 -2.70 2.07
N ASN A 128 -8.88 -3.76 2.26
CA ASN A 128 -9.18 -4.27 3.59
C ASN A 128 -7.89 -4.75 4.29
N ASN A 129 -6.90 -5.19 3.52
CA ASN A 129 -5.57 -5.51 4.03
C ASN A 129 -4.74 -4.32 4.48
N LEU A 130 -5.02 -3.11 3.99
CA LEU A 130 -4.21 -1.92 4.25
C LEU A 130 -4.79 -1.03 5.34
N SER A 131 -5.98 -1.39 5.85
CA SER A 131 -6.76 -0.63 6.84
C SER A 131 -6.90 -1.30 8.21
N GLU A 132 -6.50 -2.56 8.41
CA GLU A 132 -6.67 -3.28 9.70
C GLU A 132 -5.60 -2.99 10.78
N ARG A 133 -5.07 -1.76 10.86
CA ARG A 133 -4.29 -1.29 12.02
C ARG A 133 -4.76 0.08 12.48
N THR A 134 -5.72 0.09 13.39
CA THR A 134 -5.92 1.14 14.40
C THR A 134 -5.54 0.58 15.76
#